data_AF-A0AAW8T496-F1
#
_entry.id   AF-A0AAW8T496-F1
#
_cell.length_a   1.000
_cell.length_b   1.000
_cell.length_c   1.000
_cell.angle_alpha   90.00
_cell.angle_beta   90.00
_cell.angle_gamma   90.00
#
_symmetry.space_group_name_H-M   'P 1'
#
loop_
_entity.id
_entity.type
_entity.pdbx_description
1 polymer ?
#
loop_
_entity_poly.entity_id
_entity_poly.type
_entity_poly.pdbx_seq_one_letter_code
_entity_poly.pdbx_strand_id
1 'polypeptide(L)' 'MPNRELKKIVDKYKMTEISVHGFRHSHASLLFEAGLDVKSVQDRLGHSDVQTTLQIYTHVTEKMKNNSGEKFQKYVNF' A
#
# COMPACT_ATOMS: atom_id res chain seq x y z
N MET A 1 -3.83 23.24 -5.43
CA MET A 1 -4.53 22.14 -4.71
C MET A 1 -4.42 20.87 -5.55
N PRO A 2 -3.47 19.97 -5.27
CA PRO A 2 -3.18 18.79 -6.09
C PRO A 2 -4.40 17.88 -6.35
N ASN A 3 -5.29 17.71 -5.36
CA ASN A 3 -6.54 16.95 -5.52
C ASN A 3 -7.50 17.56 -6.58
N ARG A 4 -7.50 18.88 -6.76
CA ARG A 4 -8.37 19.55 -7.74
C ARG A 4 -7.91 19.26 -9.17
N GLU A 5 -6.60 19.22 -9.40
CA GLU A 5 -6.05 18.87 -10.71
C GLU A 5 -6.17 17.37 -10.99
N LEU A 6 -5.96 16.52 -9.97
CA LEU A 6 -6.22 15.09 -10.06
C LEU A 6 -7.67 14.79 -10.44
N LYS A 7 -8.64 15.47 -9.82
CA LYS A 7 -10.06 15.29 -10.14
C LYS A 7 -10.37 15.58 -11.60
N LYS A 8 -9.83 16.67 -12.16
CA LYS A 8 -10.00 16.99 -13.59
C LYS A 8 -9.45 15.88 -14.50
N ILE A 9 -8.31 15.29 -14.15
CA ILE A 9 -7.68 14.21 -14.92
C ILE A 9 -8.55 12.94 -14.82
N VAL A 10 -8.94 12.56 -13.61
CA VAL A 10 -9.81 11.41 -13.35
C VAL A 10 -11.11 11.52 -14.16
N ASP A 11 -11.77 12.68 -14.10
CA ASP A 11 -13.02 12.96 -14.82
C ASP A 11 -12.81 12.91 -16.35
N LYS A 12 -11.70 13.48 -16.84
CA LYS A 12 -11.35 13.50 -18.27
C LYS A 12 -11.12 12.10 -18.83
N TYR A 13 -10.46 11.22 -18.08
CA TYR A 13 -10.09 9.88 -18.52
C TYR A 13 -11.02 8.78 -17.99
N LYS A 14 -12.11 9.13 -17.30
CA LYS A 14 -13.07 8.20 -16.66
C LYS A 14 -12.38 7.16 -15.78
N MET A 15 -11.37 7.59 -15.03
CA MET A 15 -10.67 6.74 -14.08
C MET A 15 -11.41 6.68 -12.75
N THR A 16 -11.05 5.72 -11.90
CA THR A 16 -11.49 5.70 -10.51
C THR A 16 -10.88 6.89 -9.76
N GLU A 17 -11.69 7.58 -8.97
CA GLU A 17 -11.22 8.70 -8.16
C GLU A 17 -10.24 8.23 -7.09
N ILE A 18 -9.10 8.92 -7.00
CA ILE A 18 -8.05 8.65 -6.02
C ILE A 18 -7.48 9.98 -5.52
N SER A 19 -7.31 10.08 -4.20
CA SER A 19 -6.71 11.24 -3.58
C SER A 19 -5.18 11.13 -3.58
N VAL A 20 -4.48 12.25 -3.36
CA VAL A 20 -3.02 12.24 -3.11
C VAL A 20 -2.66 11.29 -1.95
N HIS A 21 -3.50 11.23 -0.92
CA HIS A 21 -3.30 10.31 0.19
C HIS A 21 -3.45 8.85 -0.27
N GLY A 22 -4.43 8.55 -1.12
CA GLY A 22 -4.60 7.23 -1.74
C GLY A 22 -3.35 6.76 -2.50
N PHE A 23 -2.72 7.63 -3.28
CA PHE A 23 -1.44 7.30 -3.94
C PHE A 23 -0.32 6.98 -2.94
N ARG A 24 -0.26 7.73 -1.83
CA ARG A 24 0.73 7.52 -0.77
C ARG A 24 0.51 6.20 -0.05
N HIS A 25 -0.74 5.82 0.19
CA HIS A 25 -1.12 4.49 0.70
C HIS A 25 -0.71 3.38 -0.27
N SER A 26 -1.06 3.49 -1.55
CA SER A 26 -0.65 2.50 -2.56
C SER A 26 0.87 2.35 -2.65
N HIS A 27 1.62 3.46 -2.57
CA HIS A 27 3.07 3.40 -2.57
C HIS A 27 3.62 2.65 -1.35
N ALA A 28 3.12 2.93 -0.15
CA ALA A 28 3.51 2.24 1.07
C ALA A 28 3.21 0.73 0.99
N SER A 29 2.02 0.35 0.53
CA SER A 29 1.64 -1.06 0.37
C SER A 29 2.58 -1.80 -0.57
N LEU A 30 2.96 -1.20 -1.71
CA LEU A 30 3.90 -1.80 -2.65
C LEU A 30 5.30 -1.98 -2.05
N LEU A 31 5.77 -1.04 -1.23
CA LEU A 31 7.06 -1.17 -0.56
C LEU A 31 7.04 -2.31 0.46
N PHE A 32 5.93 -2.49 1.19
CA PHE A 32 5.77 -3.61 2.11
C PHE A 32 5.65 -4.95 1.39
N GLU A 33 4.90 -5.02 0.29
CA GLU A 33 4.82 -6.24 -0.54
C GLU A 33 6.20 -6.59 -1.16
N ALA A 34 7.06 -5.59 -1.41
CA ALA A 34 8.44 -5.78 -1.83
C ALA A 34 9.40 -6.20 -0.70
N GLY A 35 8.91 -6.32 0.54
CA GLY A 35 9.67 -6.80 1.69
C GLY A 35 10.48 -5.75 2.45
N LEU A 36 10.23 -4.46 2.23
CA LEU A 36 10.86 -3.41 3.03
C LEU A 36 10.27 -3.39 4.44
N ASP A 37 11.12 -3.10 5.43
CA ASP A 37 10.68 -2.95 6.81
C ASP A 37 10.00 -1.59 7.06
N VAL A 38 9.23 -1.51 8.16
CA VAL A 38 8.45 -0.34 8.56
C VAL A 38 9.30 0.92 8.69
N LYS A 39 10.53 0.82 9.18
CA LYS A 39 11.38 1.99 9.40
C LYS A 39 11.88 2.54 8.06
N SER A 40 12.31 1.66 7.17
CA SER A 40 12.70 2.03 5.79
C SER A 40 11.56 2.70 5.02
N VAL A 41 10.33 2.16 5.12
CA VAL A 41 9.14 2.74 4.45
C VAL A 41 8.76 4.08 5.06
N GLN A 42 8.80 4.21 6.38
CA GLN A 42 8.51 5.46 7.08
C GLN A 42 9.48 6.58 6.68
N ASP A 43 10.78 6.29 6.67
CA ASP A 43 11.83 7.25 6.33
C ASP A 43 11.71 7.66 4.85
N ARG A 44 11.40 6.72 3.94
CA ARG A 44 11.16 6.98 2.52
C ARG A 44 9.97 7.90 2.27
N LEU A 45 8.89 7.74 3.03
CA LEU A 45 7.69 8.55 2.88
C LEU A 45 7.84 9.91 3.58
N GLY A 46 8.77 10.05 4.53
CA GLY A 46 8.88 11.26 5.36
C GLY A 46 7.64 11.47 6.23
N HIS A 47 7.01 10.37 6.68
CA HIS A 47 5.91 10.44 7.63
C HIS A 47 6.45 10.84 9.01
N SER A 48 6.06 12.02 9.50
CA SER A 48 6.24 12.36 10.92
C SER A 48 5.33 11.53 11.82
N ASP A 49 4.20 11.05 11.30
CA ASP A 49 3.26 10.17 11.98
C ASP A 49 3.41 8.70 11.54
N VAL A 50 3.90 7.88 12.46
CA VAL A 50 4.14 6.44 12.29
C VAL A 50 2.84 5.65 12.17
N GLN A 51 1.73 6.13 12.73
CA GLN A 51 0.49 5.37 12.86
C GLN A 51 -0.10 4.97 11.51
N THR A 52 -0.07 5.90 10.53
CA THR A 52 -0.53 5.61 9.16
C THR A 52 0.31 4.50 8.51
N THR A 53 1.63 4.57 8.67
CA THR A 53 2.56 3.57 8.10
C THR A 53 2.34 2.19 8.74
N LEU A 54 2.12 2.16 10.05
CA LEU A 54 1.92 0.93 10.81
C LEU A 54 0.59 0.26 10.48
N GLN A 55 -0.49 1.03 10.29
CA GLN A 55 -1.80 0.48 9.87
C GLN A 55 -1.70 -0.22 8.51
N ILE A 56 -1.01 0.40 7.54
CA ILE A 56 -0.80 -0.18 6.21
C ILE A 56 0.06 -1.45 6.33
N TYR A 57 1.13 -1.40 7.11
CA TYR A 57 2.00 -2.55 7.35
C TYR A 57 1.23 -3.74 7.91
N THR A 58 0.40 -3.54 8.94
CA THR A 58 -0.40 -4.60 9.55
C THR A 58 -1.31 -5.25 8.51
N HIS A 59 -2.03 -4.44 7.72
CA HIS A 59 -2.94 -4.95 6.69
C HIS A 59 -2.22 -5.76 5.60
N VAL A 60 -1.08 -5.27 5.10
CA VAL A 60 -0.29 -5.98 4.10
C VAL A 60 0.30 -7.28 4.67
N THR A 61 0.77 -7.24 5.92
CA THR A 61 1.35 -8.41 6.60
C THR A 61 0.31 -9.51 6.83
N GLU A 62 -0.91 -9.17 7.23
CA GLU A 62 -2.02 -10.13 7.36
C GLU A 62 -2.34 -10.79 6.01
N LYS A 63 -2.42 -10.01 4.93
CA LYS A 63 -2.62 -10.51 3.57
C LYS A 63 -1.48 -11.45 3.15
N MET A 64 -0.23 -11.09 3.42
CA MET A 64 0.93 -11.93 3.13
C MET A 64 0.92 -13.23 3.93
N LYS A 65 0.54 -13.19 5.22
CA LYS A 65 0.42 -14.37 6.07
C LYS A 65 -0.63 -15.36 5.56
N ASN A 66 -1.79 -14.87 5.12
CA ASN A 66 -2.82 -15.71 4.52
C ASN A 66 -2.34 -16.35 3.21
N ASN A 67 -1.64 -15.58 2.38
CA ASN A 67 -1.07 -16.08 1.11
C ASN A 67 0.07 -17.10 1.34
N SER A 68 0.83 -16.97 2.42
CA SER A 68 1.85 -17.98 2.79
C SER A 68 1.25 -19.34 3.09
N GLY A 69 0.08 -19.40 3.73
CA GLY A 69 -0.64 -20.65 3.96
C GLY A 69 -1.08 -21.33 2.66
N GLU A 70 -1.66 -20.55 1.74
CA GLU A 70 -2.05 -21.03 0.41
C GLU A 70 -0.83 -21.48 -0.43
N LYS A 71 0.25 -20.68 -0.42
CA LYS A 71 1.50 -21.02 -1.12
C LYS A 71 2.13 -22.29 -0.56
N PHE A 72 2.13 -22.45 0.76
CA PHE A 72 2.63 -23.65 1.41
C PHE A 72 1.77 -24.86 1.04
N GLN A 73 0.44 -24.77 1.17
CA GLN A 73 -0.49 -25.83 0.75
C GLN A 73 -0.23 -26.27 -0.70
N LYS A 74 -0.07 -25.31 -1.61
CA LYS A 74 0.22 -25.55 -3.03
C LYS A 74 1.61 -26.18 -3.26
N TYR A 75 2.57 -25.88 -2.39
CA TYR A 75 3.92 -26.45 -2.43
C TYR A 75 3.96 -27.88 -1.87
N VAL A 76 3.25 -28.16 -0.78
CA VAL A 76 3.24 -29.48 -0.14
C VAL A 76 2.24 -30.47 -0.74
N ASN A 77 1.32 -29.99 -1.58
CA ASN A 77 0.45 -30.77 -2.46
C ASN A 77 -0.15 -32.05 -1.82
N PHE A 78 -1.08 -31.84 -0.89
CA PHE A 78 -2.21 -32.74 -0.65
C PHE A 78 -3.44 -32.20 -1.37
#